data_AF-A0A352JQR3-F1
#
_entry.id   AF-A0A352JQR3-F1
#
_cell.length_a   1.000
_cell.length_b   1.000
_cell.length_c   1.000
_cell.angle_alpha   90.00
_cell.angle_beta   90.00
_cell.angle_gamma   90.00
#
_symmetry.space_group_name_H-M   'P 1'
#
loop_
_entity.id
_entity.type
_entity.pdbx_description
1 polymer ?
#
loop_
_entity_poly.entity_id
_entity_poly.type
_entity_poly.pdbx_seq_one_letter_code
_entity_poly.pdbx_strand_id
1 'polypeptide(L)'
;IKDVPGDMARGVVFLPKDIMTKYSLTPDLLSDIKYEAPLTDFVRELTEMSGHHLDDAIEYTTFIPERLKGVRMFLAVPVLLARATLNLINKFPVQTMVGPAVKISHADVARLTAMAKLHSPSNAALKKYYSKLKARSPS
;
A
#
# COMPACT_ATOMS: atom_id res chain seq x y z
N ILE A 1 -7.01 0.29 -4.52
CA ILE A 1 -6.06 -0.49 -5.35
C ILE A 1 -6.25 -2.00 -5.14
N LYS A 2 -6.00 -2.56 -3.95
CA LYS A 2 -6.06 -4.03 -3.74
C LYS A 2 -7.42 -4.70 -4.04
N ASP A 3 -8.51 -3.94 -3.95
CA ASP A 3 -9.89 -4.45 -4.07
C ASP A 3 -10.47 -4.30 -5.48
N VAL A 4 -9.68 -3.79 -6.45
CA VAL A 4 -10.11 -3.53 -7.84
C VAL A 4 -10.82 -4.72 -8.49
N PRO A 5 -10.32 -5.97 -8.41
CA PRO A 5 -11.02 -7.11 -9.02
C PRO A 5 -12.43 -7.32 -8.43
N GLY A 6 -12.60 -7.12 -7.12
CA GLY A 6 -13.88 -7.27 -6.45
C GLY A 6 -14.86 -6.14 -6.75
N ASP A 7 -14.37 -4.91 -6.89
CA ASP A 7 -15.18 -3.75 -7.25
C ASP A 7 -15.64 -3.84 -8.72
N MET A 8 -14.74 -4.24 -9.63
CA MET A 8 -15.04 -4.49 -11.04
C MET A 8 -16.12 -5.57 -11.21
N ALA A 9 -16.04 -6.67 -10.45
CA ALA A 9 -17.06 -7.73 -10.47
C ALA A 9 -18.44 -7.24 -10.02
N ARG A 10 -18.52 -6.12 -9.28
CA ARG A 10 -19.75 -5.45 -8.86
C ARG A 10 -20.17 -4.31 -9.81
N GLY A 11 -19.42 -4.10 -10.90
CA GLY A 11 -19.66 -3.02 -11.87
C GLY A 11 -19.20 -1.64 -11.40
N VAL A 12 -18.29 -1.57 -10.41
CA VAL A 12 -17.81 -0.30 -9.83
C VAL A 12 -16.34 -0.07 -10.17
N VAL A 13 -15.99 1.15 -10.60
CA VAL A 13 -14.62 1.54 -10.93
C VAL A 13 -14.19 2.73 -10.08
N PHE A 14 -13.16 2.55 -9.27
CA PHE A 14 -12.53 3.61 -8.46
C PHE A 14 -11.15 4.03 -8.98
N LEU A 15 -10.78 3.59 -10.18
CA LEU A 15 -9.48 3.91 -10.78
C LEU A 15 -9.48 5.35 -11.33
N PRO A 16 -8.41 6.13 -11.08
CA PRO A 16 -8.32 7.51 -11.55
C PRO A 16 -8.14 7.57 -13.07
N LYS A 17 -9.15 8.13 -13.76
CA LYS A 17 -9.27 8.14 -15.21
C LYS A 17 -8.12 8.88 -15.92
N ASP A 18 -7.66 9.97 -15.34
CA ASP A 18 -6.53 10.77 -15.80
C ASP A 18 -5.23 9.95 -15.86
N ILE A 19 -4.92 9.21 -14.79
CA ILE A 19 -3.75 8.34 -14.74
C ILE A 19 -3.91 7.15 -15.71
N MET A 20 -5.10 6.55 -15.80
CA MET A 20 -5.35 5.48 -16.78
C MET A 20 -5.09 5.94 -18.21
N THR A 21 -5.57 7.15 -18.56
CA THR A 21 -5.42 7.71 -19.91
C THR A 21 -3.95 7.95 -20.27
N LYS A 22 -3.12 8.36 -19.31
CA LYS A 22 -1.65 8.51 -19.49
C LYS A 22 -0.98 7.23 -19.98
N TYR A 23 -1.48 6.06 -19.58
CA TYR A 23 -0.98 4.75 -19.99
C TYR A 23 -1.80 4.10 -21.11
N SER A 24 -2.70 4.85 -21.77
CA SER A 24 -3.61 4.33 -22.80
C SER A 24 -4.46 3.15 -22.32
N LEU A 25 -4.83 3.15 -21.03
CA LEU A 25 -5.68 2.14 -20.41
C LEU A 25 -7.12 2.62 -20.28
N THR A 26 -8.05 1.68 -20.39
CA THR A 26 -9.44 1.79 -19.98
C THR A 26 -9.81 0.56 -19.14
N PRO A 27 -10.89 0.59 -18.33
CA PRO A 27 -11.23 -0.54 -17.45
C PRO A 27 -11.42 -1.88 -18.19
N ASP A 28 -11.89 -1.84 -19.43
CA ASP A 28 -12.08 -2.99 -20.32
C ASP A 28 -10.76 -3.58 -20.84
N LEU A 29 -9.67 -2.80 -20.87
CA LEU A 29 -8.36 -3.23 -21.37
C LEU A 29 -7.47 -3.85 -20.28
N LEU A 30 -7.89 -3.82 -19.01
CA LEU A 30 -7.06 -4.30 -17.89
C LEU A 30 -6.68 -5.78 -18.01
N SER A 31 -7.52 -6.61 -18.65
CA SER A 31 -7.30 -8.05 -18.80
C SER A 31 -6.58 -8.43 -20.11
N ASP A 32 -6.26 -7.46 -20.98
CA ASP A 32 -5.57 -7.72 -22.24
C ASP A 32 -4.05 -7.79 -22.01
N ILE A 33 -3.46 -8.93 -22.38
CA ILE A 33 -2.02 -9.19 -22.26
C ILE A 33 -1.15 -8.17 -23.00
N LYS A 34 -1.66 -7.54 -24.07
CA LYS A 34 -0.95 -6.47 -24.79
C LYS A 34 -0.68 -5.25 -23.91
N TYR A 35 -1.46 -5.07 -22.85
CA TYR A 35 -1.38 -3.93 -21.94
C TYR A 35 -0.70 -4.28 -20.61
N GLU A 36 -0.05 -5.44 -20.48
CA GLU A 36 0.60 -5.86 -19.23
C GLU A 36 1.66 -4.87 -18.74
N ALA A 37 2.52 -4.37 -19.64
CA ALA A 37 3.54 -3.39 -19.30
C ALA A 37 2.94 -2.02 -18.94
N PRO A 38 2.04 -1.40 -19.75
CA PRO A 38 1.30 -0.21 -19.36
C PRO A 38 0.54 -0.34 -18.04
N LEU A 39 -0.09 -1.49 -17.79
CA LEU A 39 -0.80 -1.80 -16.56
C LEU A 39 0.14 -1.85 -15.36
N THR A 40 1.32 -2.44 -15.54
CA THR A 40 2.37 -2.46 -14.52
C THR A 40 2.82 -1.05 -14.14
N ASP A 41 3.08 -0.19 -15.13
CA ASP A 41 3.51 1.18 -14.87
C ASP A 41 2.39 2.03 -14.26
N PHE A 42 1.15 1.84 -14.68
CA PHE A 42 -0.03 2.42 -14.03
C PHE A 42 -0.13 2.06 -12.55
N VAL A 43 0.00 0.77 -12.22
CA VAL A 43 -0.03 0.30 -10.82
C VAL A 43 1.10 0.92 -10.01
N ARG A 44 2.30 1.05 -10.60
CA ARG A 44 3.46 1.67 -9.95
C ARG A 44 3.23 3.15 -9.64
N GLU A 45 2.66 3.92 -10.56
CA GLU A 45 2.32 5.33 -10.30
C GLU A 45 1.30 5.44 -9.15
N LEU A 46 0.28 4.58 -9.13
CA LEU A 46 -0.70 4.56 -8.04
C LEU A 46 -0.06 4.20 -6.68
N THR A 47 0.86 3.24 -6.65
CA THR A 47 1.52 2.83 -5.41
C THR A 47 2.56 3.84 -4.95
N GLU A 48 3.19 4.57 -5.87
CA GLU A 48 4.08 5.69 -5.56
C GLU A 48 3.31 6.84 -4.90
N MET A 49 2.22 7.30 -5.52
CA MET A 49 1.32 8.31 -4.94
C MET A 49 0.80 7.90 -3.57
N SER A 50 0.30 6.67 -3.45
CA SER A 50 -0.16 6.13 -2.16
C SER A 50 0.98 6.06 -1.14
N GLY A 51 2.19 5.73 -1.59
CA GLY A 51 3.39 5.68 -0.77
C GLY A 51 3.76 7.02 -0.15
N HIS A 52 3.62 8.12 -0.89
CA HIS A 52 3.83 9.48 -0.37
C HIS A 52 2.88 9.80 0.78
N HIS A 53 1.58 9.48 0.64
CA HIS A 53 0.63 9.68 1.73
C HIS A 53 0.94 8.83 2.98
N LEU A 54 1.52 7.65 2.81
CA LEU A 54 1.98 6.85 3.95
C LEU A 54 3.23 7.45 4.62
N ASP A 55 4.13 8.04 3.82
CA ASP A 55 5.30 8.76 4.34
C ASP A 55 4.83 9.95 5.21
N ASP A 56 3.85 10.73 4.72
CA ASP A 56 3.22 11.82 5.47
C ASP A 56 2.52 11.32 6.76
N ALA A 57 1.82 10.18 6.69
CA ALA A 57 1.13 9.60 7.84
C ALA A 57 2.08 9.13 8.95
N ILE A 58 3.25 8.59 8.60
CA ILE A 58 4.30 8.28 9.57
C ILE A 58 4.87 9.55 10.19
N GLU A 59 5.11 10.59 9.39
CA GLU A 59 5.55 11.88 9.91
C GLU A 59 4.53 12.48 10.88
N TYR A 60 3.25 12.49 10.51
CA TYR A 60 2.15 12.93 11.37
C TYR A 60 2.14 12.20 12.72
N THR A 61 2.39 10.88 12.71
CA THR A 61 2.46 10.07 13.95
C THR A 61 3.57 10.55 14.89
N THR A 62 4.61 11.23 14.40
CA THR A 62 5.69 11.81 15.23
C THR A 62 5.37 13.17 15.84
N PHE A 63 4.32 13.85 15.37
CA PHE A 63 3.80 15.05 16.02
C PHE A 63 2.96 14.73 17.26
N ILE A 64 2.49 13.49 17.40
CA ILE A 64 1.77 13.04 18.59
C ILE A 64 2.77 12.86 19.74
N PRO A 65 2.52 13.46 20.93
CA PRO A 65 3.44 13.38 22.06
C PRO A 65 3.80 11.95 22.47
N GLU A 66 5.07 11.71 22.81
CA GLU A 66 5.58 10.36 23.08
C GLU A 66 4.89 9.64 24.26
N ARG A 67 4.36 10.41 25.21
CA ARG A 67 3.58 9.89 26.34
C ARG A 67 2.26 9.21 25.91
N LEU A 68 1.69 9.59 24.76
CA LEU A 68 0.43 9.05 24.24
C LEU A 68 0.65 7.77 23.42
N LYS A 69 1.31 6.78 24.03
CA LYS A 69 1.77 5.54 23.36
C LYS A 69 0.64 4.80 22.62
N GLY A 70 -0.55 4.73 23.22
CA GLY A 70 -1.72 4.07 22.62
C GLY A 70 -2.17 4.72 21.31
N VAL A 71 -2.23 6.06 21.29
CA VAL A 71 -2.61 6.83 20.07
C VAL A 71 -1.56 6.65 18.99
N ARG A 72 -0.28 6.73 19.34
CA ARG A 72 0.83 6.53 18.38
C ARG A 72 0.82 5.12 17.78
N MET A 73 0.55 4.10 18.61
CA MET A 73 0.38 2.72 18.13
C MET A 73 -0.84 2.60 17.20
N PHE A 74 -1.98 3.18 17.60
CA PHE A 74 -3.21 3.15 16.81
C PHE A 74 -3.01 3.77 15.42
N LEU A 75 -2.25 4.86 15.31
CA LEU A 75 -1.90 5.49 14.03
C LEU A 75 -0.86 4.67 13.24
N ALA A 76 0.16 4.13 13.90
CA ALA A 76 1.24 3.42 13.23
C ALA A 76 0.78 2.08 12.60
N VAL A 77 -0.08 1.31 13.28
CA VAL A 77 -0.56 0.00 12.79
C VAL A 77 -1.12 0.06 11.36
N PRO A 78 -2.16 0.86 11.06
CA PRO A 78 -2.74 0.90 9.71
C PRO A 78 -1.73 1.34 8.64
N VAL A 79 -0.83 2.26 8.98
CA VAL A 79 0.20 2.74 8.04
C VAL A 79 1.22 1.64 7.70
N LEU A 80 1.67 0.88 8.70
CA LEU A 80 2.57 -0.26 8.46
C LEU A 80 1.90 -1.38 7.65
N LEU A 81 0.63 -1.68 7.92
CA LEU A 81 -0.15 -2.66 7.15
C LEU A 81 -0.36 -2.20 5.71
N ALA A 82 -0.70 -0.93 5.51
CA ALA A 82 -0.86 -0.35 4.18
C ALA A 82 0.46 -0.39 3.39
N ARG A 83 1.59 -0.07 4.02
CA ARG A 83 2.90 -0.13 3.36
C ARG A 83 3.27 -1.55 2.94
N ALA A 84 3.05 -2.53 3.81
CA ALA A 84 3.26 -3.94 3.46
C ALA A 84 2.36 -4.38 2.29
N THR A 85 1.12 -3.89 2.25
CA THR A 85 0.19 -4.14 1.14
C THR A 85 0.68 -3.49 -0.15
N LEU A 86 1.17 -2.25 -0.14
CA LEU A 86 1.75 -1.59 -1.32
C LEU A 86 2.98 -2.33 -1.85
N ASN A 87 3.87 -2.80 -0.97
CA ASN A 87 5.00 -3.62 -1.39
C ASN A 87 4.53 -4.90 -2.10
N LEU A 88 3.49 -5.55 -1.58
CA LEU A 88 2.95 -6.76 -2.18
C LEU A 88 2.25 -6.49 -3.53
N ILE A 89 1.53 -5.37 -3.66
CA ILE A 89 0.95 -4.90 -4.93
C ILE A 89 2.06 -4.67 -5.96
N ASN A 90 3.16 -4.01 -5.57
CA ASN A 90 4.30 -3.79 -6.45
C ASN A 90 5.02 -5.07 -6.87
N LYS A 91 4.91 -6.16 -6.09
CA LYS A 91 5.39 -7.49 -6.49
C LYS A 91 4.54 -8.10 -7.60
N PHE A 92 3.22 -7.89 -7.50
CA PHE A 92 2.23 -8.54 -8.35
C PHE A 92 1.26 -7.51 -8.95
N PRO A 93 1.76 -6.55 -9.76
CA PRO A 93 0.96 -5.40 -10.20
C PRO A 93 -0.21 -5.81 -11.10
N VAL A 94 0.04 -6.68 -12.07
CA VAL A 94 -0.98 -7.21 -12.99
C VAL A 94 -2.00 -8.06 -12.23
N GLN A 95 -1.53 -8.99 -11.39
CA GLN A 95 -2.43 -9.82 -10.56
C GLN A 95 -3.31 -8.98 -9.64
N THR A 96 -2.80 -7.86 -9.11
CA THR A 96 -3.59 -6.95 -8.26
C THR A 96 -4.80 -6.39 -9.00
N MET A 97 -4.70 -6.18 -10.32
CA MET A 97 -5.76 -5.57 -11.11
C MET A 97 -6.74 -6.58 -11.70
N VAL A 98 -6.26 -7.75 -12.13
CA VAL A 98 -7.09 -8.72 -12.87
C VAL A 98 -7.01 -10.16 -12.37
N GLY A 99 -6.24 -10.43 -11.33
CA GLY A 99 -6.05 -11.76 -10.76
C GLY A 99 -6.69 -11.95 -9.38
N PRO A 100 -6.38 -13.07 -8.71
CA PRO A 100 -6.82 -13.32 -7.35
C PRO A 100 -6.32 -12.24 -6.39
N ALA A 101 -7.18 -11.88 -5.43
CA ALA A 101 -6.90 -10.82 -4.46
C ALA A 101 -5.56 -11.02 -3.74
N VAL A 102 -4.70 -10.03 -3.87
CA VAL A 102 -3.37 -9.99 -3.26
C VAL A 102 -3.50 -9.56 -1.79
N LYS A 103 -3.15 -10.44 -0.84
CA LYS A 103 -3.33 -10.21 0.60
C LYS A 103 -2.06 -10.52 1.39
N ILE A 104 -1.77 -9.69 2.38
CA ILE A 104 -0.77 -10.01 3.41
C ILE A 104 -1.30 -11.11 4.33
N SER A 105 -0.40 -11.93 4.89
CA SER A 105 -0.78 -13.03 5.77
C SER A 105 -1.24 -12.55 7.16
N HIS A 106 -2.03 -13.36 7.87
CA HIS A 106 -2.37 -13.08 9.28
C HIS A 106 -1.11 -13.00 10.16
N ALA A 107 -0.09 -13.81 9.85
CA ALA A 107 1.19 -13.76 10.54
C ALA A 107 1.90 -12.41 10.33
N ASP A 108 1.87 -11.86 9.11
CA ASP A 108 2.39 -10.51 8.84
C ASP A 108 1.60 -9.43 9.56
N VAL A 109 0.28 -9.53 9.62
CA VAL A 109 -0.56 -8.60 10.37
C VAL A 109 -0.17 -8.59 11.85
N ALA A 110 -0.04 -9.76 12.47
CA ALA A 110 0.38 -9.89 13.87
C ALA A 110 1.78 -9.32 14.08
N ARG A 111 2.73 -9.68 13.21
CA ARG A 111 4.12 -9.18 13.25
C ARG A 111 4.19 -7.66 13.12
N LEU A 112 3.50 -7.08 12.15
CA LEU A 112 3.49 -5.63 11.92
C LEU A 112 2.83 -4.88 13.07
N THR A 113 1.77 -5.44 13.66
CA THR A 113 1.13 -4.87 14.85
C THR A 113 2.07 -4.86 16.06
N ALA A 114 2.80 -5.97 16.28
CA ALA A 114 3.82 -6.04 17.33
C ALA A 114 4.96 -5.03 17.10
N MET A 115 5.41 -4.88 15.85
CA MET A 115 6.45 -3.90 15.50
C MET A 115 5.97 -2.45 15.63
N ALA A 116 4.70 -2.17 15.33
CA ALA A 116 4.09 -0.87 15.60
C ALA A 116 4.15 -0.55 17.10
N LYS A 117 3.73 -1.49 17.96
CA LYS A 117 3.78 -1.34 19.42
C LYS A 117 5.20 -1.12 19.94
N LEU A 118 6.17 -1.84 19.38
CA LEU A 118 7.58 -1.75 19.77
C LEU A 118 8.20 -0.39 19.40
N HIS A 119 7.91 0.11 18.20
CA HIS A 119 8.60 1.28 17.65
C HIS A 119 7.85 2.60 17.80
N SER A 120 6.52 2.59 17.94
CA SER A 120 5.71 3.81 18.04
C SER A 120 6.04 4.74 19.21
N PRO A 121 6.65 4.30 20.34
CA PRO A 121 7.04 5.23 21.41
C PRO A 121 8.21 6.16 21.05
N SER A 122 9.01 5.86 20.02
CA SER A 122 10.19 6.65 19.66
C SER A 122 10.10 7.12 18.21
N ASN A 123 10.22 8.44 17.99
CA ASN A 123 10.21 9.03 16.64
C ASN A 123 11.25 8.39 15.71
N ALA A 124 12.50 8.32 16.16
CA ALA A 124 13.60 7.76 15.38
C ALA A 124 13.41 6.26 15.11
N ALA A 125 12.96 5.48 16.09
CA ALA A 125 12.74 4.04 15.92
C ALA A 125 11.60 3.76 14.93
N LEU A 126 10.49 4.49 15.04
CA LEU A 126 9.35 4.37 14.14
C LEU A 126 9.73 4.72 12.70
N LYS A 127 10.36 5.89 12.48
CA LYS A 127 10.82 6.32 11.15
C LYS A 127 11.80 5.31 10.56
N LYS A 128 12.78 4.83 11.34
CA LYS A 128 13.76 3.83 10.89
C LYS A 128 13.10 2.49 10.52
N TYR A 129 12.15 2.01 11.32
CA TYR A 129 11.44 0.77 11.01
C TYR A 129 10.60 0.91 9.74
N TYR A 130 9.87 2.02 9.61
CA TYR A 130 9.08 2.29 8.41
C TYR A 130 9.94 2.38 7.16
N SER A 131 11.07 3.09 7.18
CA SER A 131 12.00 3.15 6.04
C SER A 131 12.53 1.77 5.66
N LYS A 132 12.84 0.91 6.63
CA LYS A 132 13.23 -0.49 6.37
C LYS A 132 12.10 -1.28 5.72
N LEU A 133 10.86 -1.12 6.21
CA LEU A 133 9.69 -1.77 5.61
C LEU A 133 9.46 -1.29 4.17
N LYS A 134 9.62 0.02 3.93
CA LYS A 134 9.54 0.65 2.61
C LYS A 134 10.60 0.15 1.63
N ALA A 135 11.82 -0.07 2.11
CA ALA A 135 12.94 -0.57 1.30
C ALA A 135 12.95 -2.08 1.09
N ARG A 136 12.09 -2.85 1.77
CA ARG A 136 11.98 -4.29 1.52
C ARG A 136 11.40 -4.50 0.12
N SER A 137 12.24 -5.00 -0.77
CA SER A 137 11.76 -5.77 -1.90
C SER A 137 10.99 -6.97 -1.35
N PRO A 138 9.75 -7.19 -1.78
CA PRO A 138 8.92 -8.26 -1.25
C PRO A 138 9.54 -9.62 -1.60
N SER A 139 9.78 -10.47 -0.59
CA SER A 139 10.24 -11.86 -0.74
C SER A 139 9.23 -12.66 -1.55
#